data_AF-A0A9P5QHD4-F1
#
_entry.id   AF-A0A9P5QHD4-F1
#
_cell.length_a   1.000
_cell.length_b   1.000
_cell.length_c   1.000
_cell.angle_alpha   90.00
_cell.angle_beta   90.00
_cell.angle_gamma   90.00
#
_symmetry.space_group_name_H-M   'P 1'
#
loop_
_entity.id
_entity.type
_entity.pdbx_description
1 polymer ?
#
loop_
_entity_poly.entity_id
_entity_poly.type
_entity_poly.pdbx_seq_one_letter_code
_entity_poly.pdbx_strand_id
1 'polypeptide(L)'
;HLEFLGWQSEASIQSFIDRIKDQLPNDESKQMVDTPIPPETVSMLHKRLTVDEDWEDGVQWANGASDKLRGYDAEAEEGRHWTPEWERRWCRFFNSKLCMGKVDRVQWSKAEWRFFVETCQSRSLVTGQHLEGKDAQIDRIFNNDNYTVQNCILIEQGLNFAKRTMSEFQTSNTFDGHCKFAHGVSTLRAAVKKVLDKSRAH
;
A
#
# COMPACT_ATOMS: atom_id res chain seq x y z
N HIS A 1 -23.26 -3.09 -13.73
CA HIS A 1 -23.40 -2.08 -12.66
C HIS A 1 -23.62 -2.82 -11.35
N LEU A 2 -22.57 -2.95 -10.53
CA LEU A 2 -22.66 -3.60 -9.22
C LEU A 2 -22.81 -2.52 -8.15
N GLU A 3 -24.02 -2.36 -7.63
CA GLU A 3 -24.28 -1.51 -6.47
C GLU A 3 -23.72 -2.20 -5.23
N PHE A 4 -22.73 -1.54 -4.64
CA PHE A 4 -22.04 -2.02 -3.45
C PHE A 4 -22.76 -1.53 -2.20
N LEU A 5 -23.66 -2.37 -1.67
CA LEU A 5 -24.21 -2.21 -0.32
C LEU A 5 -23.09 -2.57 0.67
N GLY A 6 -22.71 -1.60 1.50
CA GLY A 6 -21.51 -1.65 2.36
C GLY A 6 -21.51 -2.81 3.36
N TRP A 7 -20.34 -3.00 3.98
CA TRP A 7 -20.11 -4.02 5.01
C TRP A 7 -20.76 -3.56 6.31
N GLN A 8 -22.01 -3.99 6.56
CA GLN A 8 -22.85 -3.59 7.69
C GLN A 8 -22.96 -4.65 8.79
N SER A 9 -22.46 -5.87 8.52
CA SER A 9 -22.48 -7.02 9.44
C SER A 9 -21.53 -8.12 8.96
N GLU A 10 -21.19 -9.07 9.83
CA GLU A 10 -20.40 -10.26 9.48
C GLU A 10 -21.03 -11.04 8.30
N ALA A 11 -22.37 -11.12 8.26
CA ALA A 11 -23.11 -11.71 7.15
C ALA A 11 -22.97 -10.94 5.82
N SER A 12 -22.85 -9.61 5.87
CA SER A 12 -22.65 -8.79 4.66
C SER A 12 -21.22 -8.91 4.10
N ILE A 13 -20.23 -9.06 4.98
CA ILE A 13 -18.84 -9.33 4.61
C ILE A 13 -18.76 -10.72 3.97
N GLN A 14 -19.42 -11.72 4.58
CA GLN A 14 -19.50 -13.06 4.02
C GLN A 14 -20.18 -13.08 2.65
N SER A 15 -21.31 -12.34 2.49
CA SER A 15 -22.01 -12.22 1.21
C SER A 15 -21.19 -11.53 0.10
N PHE A 16 -20.26 -10.64 0.47
CA PHE A 16 -19.34 -10.01 -0.46
C PHE A 16 -18.18 -10.95 -0.85
N ILE A 17 -17.61 -11.62 0.15
CA ILE A 17 -16.59 -12.67 -0.01
C ILE A 17 -17.12 -13.76 -0.97
N ASP A 18 -18.35 -14.22 -0.78
CA ASP A 18 -18.97 -15.24 -1.64
C ASP A 18 -19.21 -14.73 -3.06
N ARG A 19 -19.57 -13.46 -3.24
CA ARG A 19 -19.68 -12.83 -4.58
C ARG A 19 -18.34 -12.65 -5.29
N ILE A 20 -17.25 -12.43 -4.56
CA ILE A 20 -15.90 -12.43 -5.13
C ILE A 20 -15.52 -13.84 -5.56
N LYS A 21 -15.82 -14.86 -4.75
CA LYS A 21 -15.54 -16.26 -5.10
C LYS A 21 -16.23 -16.69 -6.39
N ASP A 22 -17.46 -16.26 -6.60
CA ASP A 22 -18.21 -16.55 -7.84
C ASP A 22 -17.58 -15.94 -9.10
N GLN A 23 -16.74 -14.92 -8.94
CA GLN A 23 -16.04 -14.25 -10.04
C GLN A 23 -14.60 -14.76 -10.23
N LEU A 24 -14.13 -15.69 -9.39
CA LEU A 24 -12.78 -16.23 -9.47
C LEU A 24 -12.71 -17.50 -10.33
N PRO A 25 -11.67 -17.63 -11.17
CA PRO A 25 -11.64 -18.60 -12.27
C PRO A 25 -11.33 -20.05 -11.84
N ASN A 26 -10.83 -20.28 -10.62
CA ASN A 26 -10.49 -21.61 -10.13
C ASN A 26 -10.65 -21.74 -8.59
N ASP A 27 -10.79 -22.98 -8.12
CA ASP A 27 -11.12 -23.30 -6.73
C ASP A 27 -9.98 -22.97 -5.74
N GLU A 28 -8.74 -22.94 -6.22
CA GLU A 28 -7.56 -22.50 -5.44
C GLU A 28 -7.64 -21.00 -5.08
N SER A 29 -8.08 -20.16 -6.03
CA SER A 29 -8.30 -18.73 -5.79
C SER A 29 -9.48 -18.47 -4.86
N LYS A 30 -10.52 -19.31 -4.93
CA LYS A 30 -11.68 -19.24 -4.03
C LYS A 30 -11.29 -19.60 -2.58
N GLN A 31 -10.41 -20.58 -2.39
CA GLN A 31 -9.89 -20.96 -1.08
C GLN A 31 -9.01 -19.87 -0.42
N MET A 32 -8.29 -19.05 -1.19
CA MET A 32 -7.54 -17.91 -0.63
C MET A 32 -8.47 -16.83 -0.04
N VAL A 33 -9.69 -16.71 -0.58
CA VAL A 33 -10.73 -15.77 -0.11
C VAL A 33 -11.49 -16.33 1.11
N ASP A 34 -11.45 -17.66 1.32
CA ASP A 34 -12.01 -18.34 2.49
C ASP A 34 -11.21 -18.15 3.79
N THR A 35 -10.05 -17.49 3.75
CA THR A 35 -9.35 -17.15 4.99
C THR A 35 -10.12 -16.00 5.65
N PRO A 36 -10.82 -16.23 6.76
CA PRO A 36 -11.58 -15.17 7.42
C PRO A 36 -10.60 -14.05 7.78
N ILE A 37 -10.93 -12.80 7.43
CA ILE A 37 -10.21 -11.67 8.02
C ILE A 37 -10.44 -11.82 9.54
N PRO A 38 -9.39 -12.02 10.35
CA PRO A 38 -9.58 -12.28 11.77
C PRO A 38 -10.43 -11.16 12.39
N PRO A 39 -11.39 -11.47 13.27
CA PRO A 39 -12.20 -10.45 13.95
C PRO A 39 -11.34 -9.38 14.64
N GLU A 40 -10.15 -9.75 15.09
CA GLU A 40 -9.13 -8.85 15.63
C GLU A 40 -8.62 -7.85 14.59
N THR A 41 -8.42 -8.26 13.33
CA THR A 41 -8.01 -7.39 12.23
C THR A 41 -9.12 -6.42 11.83
N VAL A 42 -10.38 -6.86 11.80
CA VAL A 42 -11.54 -5.99 11.56
C VAL A 42 -11.72 -4.98 12.70
N SER A 43 -11.59 -5.43 13.95
CA SER A 43 -11.65 -4.58 15.14
C SER A 43 -10.50 -3.57 15.20
N MET A 44 -9.27 -3.99 14.86
CA MET A 44 -8.11 -3.10 14.76
C MET A 44 -8.28 -2.06 13.66
N LEU A 45 -8.83 -2.43 12.50
CA LEU A 45 -9.16 -1.48 11.45
C LEU A 45 -10.21 -0.47 11.93
N HIS A 46 -11.30 -0.91 12.57
CA HIS A 46 -12.31 -0.01 13.13
C HIS A 46 -11.76 0.93 14.22
N LYS A 47 -10.93 0.41 15.12
CA LYS A 47 -10.36 1.15 16.25
C LYS A 47 -9.22 2.11 15.84
N ARG A 48 -8.53 1.83 14.73
CA ARG A 48 -7.48 2.71 14.15
C ARG A 48 -8.03 3.77 13.19
N LEU A 49 -9.27 3.61 12.72
CA LEU A 49 -9.91 4.51 11.75
C LEU A 49 -10.88 5.54 12.39
N THR A 50 -10.99 5.55 13.73
CA THR A 50 -12.02 6.29 14.49
C THR A 50 -11.58 7.67 15.02
N VAL A 51 -10.40 8.18 14.68
CA VAL A 51 -9.95 9.52 15.11
C VAL A 51 -9.68 10.39 13.90
N ASP A 52 -10.53 11.39 13.65
CA ASP A 52 -10.36 12.35 12.54
C ASP A 52 -9.11 13.23 12.69
N GLU A 53 -8.73 13.55 13.93
CA GLU A 53 -7.49 14.28 14.23
C GLU A 53 -6.24 13.48 13.79
N ASP A 54 -6.25 12.15 13.93
CA ASP A 54 -5.15 11.29 13.50
C ASP A 54 -5.05 11.15 11.97
N TRP A 55 -6.16 11.35 11.23
CA TRP A 55 -6.17 11.24 9.77
C TRP A 55 -5.48 12.43 9.10
N GLU A 56 -5.85 13.66 9.46
CA GLU A 56 -5.26 14.85 8.85
C GLU A 56 -3.77 14.99 9.25
N ASP A 57 -3.42 14.69 10.50
CA ASP A 57 -2.02 14.62 10.95
C ASP A 57 -1.23 13.55 10.19
N GLY A 58 -1.84 12.37 9.98
CA GLY A 58 -1.26 11.31 9.19
C GLY A 58 -1.02 11.72 7.73
N VAL A 59 -2.00 12.35 7.09
CA VAL A 59 -1.90 12.87 5.73
C VAL A 59 -0.83 13.94 5.62
N GLN A 60 -0.75 14.85 6.58
CA GLN A 60 0.28 15.90 6.63
C GLN A 60 1.68 15.28 6.75
N TRP A 61 1.87 14.31 7.65
CA TRP A 61 3.13 13.56 7.76
C TRP A 61 3.48 12.87 6.43
N ALA A 62 2.52 12.20 5.80
CA ALA A 62 2.74 11.45 4.56
C ALA A 62 3.10 12.37 3.39
N ASN A 63 2.55 13.60 3.34
CA ASN A 63 2.94 14.61 2.37
C ASN A 63 4.39 15.04 2.56
N GLY A 64 4.78 15.35 3.80
CA GLY A 64 6.17 15.71 4.12
C GLY A 64 7.18 14.59 3.79
N ALA A 65 6.82 13.34 4.08
CA ALA A 65 7.63 12.18 3.69
C ALA A 65 7.73 12.06 2.16
N SER A 66 6.62 12.25 1.44
CA SER A 66 6.60 12.22 -0.03
C SER A 66 7.44 13.32 -0.67
N ASP A 67 7.45 14.52 -0.09
CA ASP A 67 8.29 15.64 -0.54
C ASP A 67 9.77 15.34 -0.31
N LYS A 68 10.10 14.76 0.85
CA LYS A 68 11.47 14.30 1.14
C LYS A 68 11.93 13.21 0.16
N LEU A 69 11.05 12.26 -0.19
CA LEU A 69 11.35 11.21 -1.17
C LEU A 69 11.60 11.79 -2.58
N ARG A 70 10.86 12.85 -2.96
CA ARG A 70 11.05 13.56 -4.23
C ARG A 70 12.37 14.32 -4.28
N GLY A 71 12.85 14.80 -3.14
CA GLY A 71 14.14 15.47 -2.98
C GLY A 71 15.32 14.52 -2.76
N TYR A 72 15.21 13.23 -3.10
CA TYR A 72 16.33 12.30 -2.98
C TYR A 72 17.55 12.81 -3.77
N ASP A 73 18.66 12.95 -3.07
CA ASP A 73 19.95 13.34 -3.61
C ASP A 73 20.95 12.19 -3.42
N ALA A 74 21.42 11.64 -4.54
CA ALA A 74 22.33 10.50 -4.54
C ALA A 74 23.69 10.85 -3.93
N GLU A 75 24.18 12.08 -4.13
CA GLU A 75 25.48 12.52 -3.62
C GLU A 75 25.44 12.68 -2.09
N ALA A 76 24.32 13.17 -1.55
CA ALA A 76 24.13 13.31 -0.11
C ALA A 76 24.01 11.96 0.63
N GLU A 77 23.58 10.91 -0.07
CA GLU A 77 23.47 9.55 0.49
C GLU A 77 24.73 8.71 0.29
N GLU A 78 25.63 9.15 -0.59
CA GLU A 78 26.93 8.54 -0.83
C GLU A 78 27.84 8.69 0.42
N GLY A 79 28.41 7.59 0.89
CA GLY A 79 29.29 7.58 2.07
C GLY A 79 28.61 7.21 3.40
N ARG A 80 27.29 7.08 3.46
CA ARG A 80 26.62 6.58 4.66
C ARG A 80 26.85 5.08 4.85
N HIS A 81 27.38 4.70 6.01
CA HIS A 81 27.77 3.33 6.33
C HIS A 81 26.65 2.29 6.14
N TRP A 82 26.98 1.18 5.48
CA TRP A 82 26.08 0.07 5.24
C TRP A 82 26.32 -1.06 6.25
N THR A 83 25.36 -1.28 7.14
CA THR A 83 25.50 -2.25 8.24
C THR A 83 25.03 -3.66 7.82
N PRO A 84 25.45 -4.72 8.54
CA PRO A 84 24.92 -6.07 8.33
C PRO A 84 23.41 -6.17 8.54
N GLU A 85 22.81 -5.31 9.37
CA GLU A 85 21.36 -5.23 9.52
C GLU A 85 20.69 -4.74 8.24
N TRP A 86 21.22 -3.68 7.63
CA TRP A 86 20.72 -3.18 6.36
C TRP A 86 20.85 -4.21 5.23
N GLU A 87 21.96 -4.95 5.19
CA GLU A 87 22.11 -6.07 4.25
C GLU A 87 21.00 -7.11 4.44
N ARG A 88 20.74 -7.54 5.68
CA ARG A 88 19.68 -8.52 5.96
C ARG A 88 18.30 -8.02 5.52
N ARG A 89 17.96 -6.75 5.78
CA ARG A 89 16.66 -6.18 5.38
C ARG A 89 16.54 -6.05 3.86
N TRP A 90 17.61 -5.60 3.19
CA TRP A 90 17.66 -5.52 1.73
C TRP A 90 17.50 -6.92 1.10
N CYS A 91 18.25 -7.92 1.57
CA CYS A 91 18.14 -9.29 1.07
C CYS A 91 16.73 -9.86 1.25
N ARG A 92 16.05 -9.59 2.38
CA ARG A 92 14.65 -10.02 2.55
C ARG A 92 13.73 -9.39 1.51
N PHE A 93 13.85 -8.08 1.28
CA PHE A 93 13.07 -7.39 0.26
C PHE A 93 13.38 -7.95 -1.15
N PHE A 94 14.66 -8.03 -1.52
CA PHE A 94 15.09 -8.45 -2.84
C PHE A 94 14.72 -9.91 -3.12
N ASN A 95 14.95 -10.82 -2.17
CA ASN A 95 14.58 -12.23 -2.30
C ASN A 95 13.05 -12.41 -2.40
N SER A 96 12.26 -11.59 -1.71
CA SER A 96 10.81 -11.59 -1.90
C SER A 96 10.44 -11.22 -3.34
N LYS A 97 11.08 -10.22 -3.95
CA LYS A 97 10.85 -9.88 -5.36
C LYS A 97 11.37 -10.94 -6.32
N LEU A 98 12.46 -11.63 -5.96
CA LEU A 98 12.98 -12.79 -6.69
C LEU A 98 11.99 -13.95 -6.72
N CYS A 99 11.45 -14.36 -5.57
CA CYS A 99 10.43 -15.41 -5.50
C CYS A 99 9.15 -15.05 -6.28
N MET A 100 8.86 -13.76 -6.44
CA MET A 100 7.72 -13.27 -7.23
C MET A 100 8.02 -13.12 -8.73
N GLY A 101 9.25 -13.39 -9.19
CA GLY A 101 9.65 -13.20 -10.59
C GLY A 101 9.67 -11.74 -11.02
N LYS A 102 10.00 -10.81 -10.12
CA LYS A 102 9.96 -9.35 -10.34
C LYS A 102 11.32 -8.66 -10.16
N VAL A 103 12.43 -9.39 -10.23
CA VAL A 103 13.78 -8.83 -10.01
C VAL A 103 14.17 -7.81 -11.06
N ASP A 104 13.83 -8.10 -12.31
CA ASP A 104 13.98 -7.23 -13.47
C ASP A 104 13.37 -5.84 -13.27
N ARG A 105 12.31 -5.76 -12.45
CA ARG A 105 11.62 -4.52 -12.11
C ARG A 105 12.25 -3.78 -10.94
N VAL A 106 13.20 -4.37 -10.22
CA VAL A 106 13.89 -3.71 -9.10
C VAL A 106 15.01 -2.85 -9.66
N GLN A 107 14.73 -1.55 -9.78
CA GLN A 107 15.66 -0.54 -10.30
C GLN A 107 16.26 0.32 -9.18
N TRP A 108 16.06 -0.10 -7.93
CA TRP A 108 16.66 0.53 -6.76
C TRP A 108 18.12 0.16 -6.59
N SER A 109 18.96 1.17 -6.36
CA SER A 109 20.18 0.99 -5.60
C SER A 109 19.88 0.70 -4.12
N LYS A 110 20.84 0.09 -3.42
CA LYS A 110 20.76 -0.14 -1.98
C LYS A 110 20.57 1.16 -1.18
N ALA A 111 21.22 2.24 -1.62
CA ALA A 111 21.14 3.56 -0.99
C ALA A 111 19.72 4.17 -1.13
N GLU A 112 19.17 4.16 -2.35
CA GLU A 112 17.79 4.64 -2.61
C GLU A 112 16.76 3.89 -1.76
N TRP A 113 16.89 2.56 -1.68
CA TRP A 113 15.97 1.76 -0.89
C TRP A 113 16.10 2.03 0.61
N ARG A 114 17.32 2.19 1.13
CA ARG A 114 17.52 2.57 2.54
C ARG A 114 16.90 3.93 2.82
N PHE A 115 17.19 4.93 1.98
CA PHE A 115 16.61 6.26 2.09
C PHE A 115 15.07 6.21 2.09
N PHE A 116 14.49 5.40 1.21
CA PHE A 116 13.05 5.19 1.16
C PHE A 116 12.51 4.64 2.48
N VAL A 117 13.10 3.54 2.98
CA VAL A 117 12.67 2.88 4.21
C VAL A 117 12.82 3.78 5.44
N GLU A 118 13.95 4.49 5.55
CA GLU A 118 14.21 5.44 6.64
C GLU A 118 13.26 6.63 6.60
N THR A 119 12.98 7.16 5.40
CA THR A 119 12.05 8.29 5.23
C THR A 119 10.62 7.90 5.59
N CYS A 120 10.20 6.67 5.25
CA CYS A 120 8.86 6.21 5.57
C CYS A 120 8.66 5.95 7.08
N GLN A 121 9.72 5.71 7.87
CA GLN A 121 9.62 5.48 9.32
C GLN A 121 8.51 4.47 9.73
N SER A 122 8.35 3.40 8.95
CA SER A 122 7.29 2.39 9.13
C SER A 122 5.85 2.94 9.07
N ARG A 123 5.62 4.08 8.41
CA ARG A 123 4.29 4.68 8.23
C ARG A 123 3.84 4.67 6.77
N SER A 124 2.53 4.50 6.56
CA SER A 124 1.92 4.50 5.23
C SER A 124 2.08 5.87 4.56
N LEU A 125 2.52 5.90 3.30
CA LEU A 125 2.54 7.13 2.49
C LEU A 125 1.13 7.53 2.01
N VAL A 126 0.13 6.66 2.23
CA VAL A 126 -1.26 6.99 1.92
C VAL A 126 -1.95 7.59 3.13
N THR A 127 -1.93 6.91 4.27
CA THR A 127 -2.72 7.29 5.45
C THR A 127 -1.90 7.98 6.54
N GLY A 128 -0.56 7.87 6.50
CA GLY A 128 0.34 8.29 7.57
C GLY A 128 0.35 7.38 8.79
N GLN A 129 -0.47 6.33 8.81
CA GLN A 129 -0.55 5.42 9.95
C GLN A 129 0.70 4.59 10.11
N HIS A 130 1.10 4.35 11.36
CA HIS A 130 2.18 3.42 11.66
C HIS A 130 1.73 2.00 11.32
N LEU A 131 2.57 1.31 10.54
CA LEU A 131 2.39 -0.06 10.10
C LEU A 131 3.29 -0.98 10.92
N GLU A 132 2.74 -2.09 11.40
CA GLU A 132 3.47 -3.07 12.18
C GLU A 132 3.73 -4.33 11.34
N GLY A 133 4.98 -4.80 11.35
CA GLY A 133 5.36 -6.12 10.83
C GLY A 133 4.78 -6.46 9.45
N LYS A 134 3.78 -7.34 9.43
CA LYS A 134 3.18 -7.93 8.21
C LYS A 134 2.27 -6.96 7.45
N ASP A 135 1.73 -5.94 8.12
CA ASP A 135 0.82 -4.96 7.53
C ASP A 135 1.55 -3.99 6.59
N ALA A 136 2.86 -3.86 6.74
CA ALA A 136 3.70 -2.96 5.97
C ALA A 136 4.12 -3.58 4.63
N GLN A 137 3.62 -3.03 3.52
CA GLN A 137 3.96 -3.47 2.17
C GLN A 137 4.65 -2.37 1.38
N ILE A 138 5.81 -2.70 0.80
CA ILE A 138 6.47 -1.86 -0.19
C ILE A 138 6.06 -2.35 -1.58
N ASP A 139 5.25 -1.54 -2.26
CA ASP A 139 4.83 -1.82 -3.62
C ASP A 139 4.80 -0.56 -4.48
N ARG A 140 4.61 -0.74 -5.79
CA ARG A 140 4.56 0.35 -6.76
C ARG A 140 3.17 0.96 -6.78
N ILE A 141 3.07 2.26 -7.03
CA ILE A 141 1.78 2.95 -7.24
C ILE A 141 1.07 2.38 -8.46
N PHE A 142 1.76 2.16 -9.58
CA PHE A 142 1.17 1.47 -10.73
C PHE A 142 1.79 0.08 -10.87
N ASN A 143 0.94 -0.93 -11.12
CA ASN A 143 1.35 -2.33 -11.09
C ASN A 143 2.35 -2.71 -12.20
N ASN A 144 2.43 -1.93 -13.27
CA ASN A 144 3.37 -2.15 -14.37
C ASN A 144 4.69 -1.38 -14.24
N ASP A 145 4.81 -0.47 -13.28
CA ASP A 145 6.01 0.35 -13.14
C ASP A 145 7.20 -0.46 -12.57
N ASN A 146 8.38 0.16 -12.58
CA ASN A 146 9.56 -0.35 -11.89
C ASN A 146 9.55 0.08 -10.42
N TYR A 147 10.19 -0.70 -9.55
CA TYR A 147 10.47 -0.32 -8.16
C TYR A 147 11.58 0.74 -8.16
N THR A 148 11.18 1.99 -7.93
CA THR A 148 12.06 3.16 -7.77
C THR A 148 11.51 4.07 -6.67
N VAL A 149 12.30 5.04 -6.18
CA VAL A 149 11.88 5.95 -5.11
C VAL A 149 10.63 6.73 -5.52
N GLN A 150 10.52 7.09 -6.79
CA GLN A 150 9.42 7.89 -7.35
C GLN A 150 8.16 7.06 -7.66
N ASN A 151 8.27 5.74 -7.68
CA ASN A 151 7.17 4.85 -8.08
C ASN A 151 6.63 4.02 -6.92
N CYS A 152 7.37 3.91 -5.81
CA CYS A 152 7.03 3.03 -4.70
C CYS A 152 6.38 3.76 -3.54
N ILE A 153 5.49 3.04 -2.85
CA ILE A 153 4.83 3.47 -1.63
C ILE A 153 4.97 2.41 -0.55
N LEU A 154 5.13 2.86 0.69
CA LEU A 154 4.88 2.04 1.86
C LEU A 154 3.38 2.16 2.14
N ILE A 155 2.67 1.03 2.17
CA ILE A 155 1.22 0.99 2.21
C ILE A 155 0.76 -0.21 3.04
N GLU A 156 -0.43 -0.10 3.62
CA GLU A 156 -1.13 -1.18 4.30
C GLU A 156 -1.36 -2.38 3.36
N GLN A 157 -1.21 -3.59 3.87
CA GLN A 157 -1.47 -4.82 3.11
C GLN A 157 -2.87 -4.85 2.50
N GLY A 158 -3.90 -4.50 3.29
CA GLY A 158 -5.29 -4.48 2.83
C GLY A 158 -5.51 -3.48 1.69
N LEU A 159 -4.91 -2.29 1.80
CA LEU A 159 -5.03 -1.25 0.77
C LEU A 159 -4.23 -1.61 -0.49
N ASN A 160 -3.06 -2.24 -0.35
CA ASN A 160 -2.30 -2.75 -1.48
C ASN A 160 -3.05 -3.88 -2.22
N PHE A 161 -3.77 -4.72 -1.48
CA PHE A 161 -4.63 -5.74 -2.08
C PHE A 161 -5.77 -5.11 -2.88
N ALA A 162 -6.51 -4.17 -2.29
CA ALA A 162 -7.60 -3.45 -2.97
C ALA A 162 -7.12 -2.72 -4.22
N LYS A 163 -5.97 -2.04 -4.13
CA LYS A 163 -5.33 -1.38 -5.26
C LYS A 163 -5.07 -2.31 -6.45
N ARG A 164 -4.79 -3.59 -6.24
CA ARG A 164 -4.54 -4.55 -7.33
C ARG A 164 -5.78 -4.89 -8.14
N THR A 165 -6.98 -4.69 -7.60
CA THR A 165 -8.24 -4.95 -8.30
C THR A 165 -8.79 -3.71 -9.01
N MET A 166 -8.21 -2.53 -8.75
CA MET A 166 -8.62 -1.27 -9.36
C MET A 166 -7.96 -1.08 -10.73
N SER A 167 -8.76 -0.80 -11.77
CA SER A 167 -8.28 -0.59 -13.14
C SER A 167 -7.32 0.61 -13.26
N GLU A 168 -7.58 1.65 -12.49
CA GLU A 168 -6.81 2.90 -12.41
C GLU A 168 -5.33 2.69 -12.03
N PHE A 169 -5.00 1.60 -11.33
CA PHE A 169 -3.63 1.32 -10.85
C PHE A 169 -2.91 0.25 -11.65
N GLN A 170 -3.49 -0.26 -12.74
CA GLN A 170 -2.85 -1.32 -13.52
C GLN A 170 -1.66 -0.81 -14.32
N THR A 171 -1.83 0.33 -15.00
CA THR A 171 -0.81 0.91 -15.87
C THR A 171 -0.70 2.41 -15.66
N SER A 172 0.52 2.94 -15.75
CA SER A 172 0.80 4.37 -15.74
C SER A 172 0.75 4.98 -17.16
N ASN A 173 0.59 4.17 -18.21
CA ASN A 173 0.63 4.63 -19.61
C ASN A 173 -0.45 5.65 -19.97
N THR A 174 -1.55 5.68 -19.22
CA THR A 174 -2.63 6.65 -19.40
C THR A 174 -2.42 7.93 -18.58
N PHE A 175 -1.29 8.06 -17.88
CA PHE A 175 -0.97 9.18 -17.03
C PHE A 175 0.03 10.13 -17.72
N ASP A 176 -0.49 11.15 -18.41
CA ASP A 176 0.30 12.17 -19.11
C ASP A 176 0.89 13.27 -18.19
N GLY A 177 0.80 13.10 -16.87
CA GLY A 177 1.17 14.14 -15.90
C GLY A 177 2.57 14.00 -15.28
N HIS A 178 3.18 15.14 -14.93
CA HIS A 178 4.46 15.20 -14.19
C HIS A 178 4.40 14.67 -12.74
N CYS A 179 3.20 14.33 -12.21
CA CYS A 179 3.02 13.98 -10.80
C CYS A 179 2.22 12.68 -10.57
N LYS A 180 2.61 11.60 -11.26
CA LYS A 180 1.95 10.28 -11.18
C LYS A 180 1.84 9.74 -9.76
N PHE A 181 2.86 9.99 -8.96
CA PHE A 181 2.90 9.59 -7.56
C PHE A 181 1.79 10.27 -6.75
N ALA A 182 1.72 11.59 -6.82
CA ALA A 182 0.74 12.37 -6.08
C ALA A 182 -0.69 12.02 -6.50
N HIS A 183 -0.91 11.79 -7.81
CA HIS A 183 -2.20 11.33 -8.29
C HIS A 183 -2.59 9.98 -7.69
N GLY A 184 -1.72 8.97 -7.79
CA GLY A 184 -2.02 7.65 -7.25
C GLY A 184 -2.28 7.66 -5.74
N VAL A 185 -1.48 8.41 -4.97
CA VAL A 185 -1.71 8.59 -3.53
C VAL A 185 -3.04 9.30 -3.25
N SER A 186 -3.36 10.37 -3.99
CA SER A 186 -4.63 11.09 -3.85
C SER A 186 -5.83 10.20 -4.14
N THR A 187 -5.77 9.37 -5.18
CA THR A 187 -6.83 8.42 -5.54
C THR A 187 -7.01 7.36 -4.45
N LEU A 188 -5.91 6.81 -3.90
CA LEU A 188 -5.98 5.88 -2.77
C LEU A 188 -6.58 6.53 -1.52
N ARG A 189 -6.19 7.78 -1.19
CA ARG A 189 -6.75 8.54 -0.06
C ARG A 189 -8.25 8.78 -0.24
N ALA A 190 -8.69 9.16 -1.44
CA ALA A 190 -10.10 9.36 -1.73
C ALA A 190 -10.90 8.05 -1.56
N ALA A 191 -10.33 6.92 -1.98
CA ALA A 191 -10.94 5.60 -1.78
C ALA A 191 -11.07 5.26 -0.28
N VAL A 192 -10.01 5.48 0.51
CA VAL A 192 -10.05 5.28 1.97
C VAL A 192 -11.07 6.20 2.63
N LYS A 193 -11.06 7.50 2.32
CA LYS A 193 -12.00 8.48 2.89
C LYS A 193 -13.45 8.11 2.57
N LYS A 194 -13.74 7.65 1.34
CA LYS A 194 -15.07 7.15 0.98
C LYS A 194 -15.52 5.94 1.81
N VAL A 195 -14.59 5.05 2.20
CA VAL A 195 -14.89 3.92 3.09
C VAL A 195 -15.16 4.42 4.51
N LEU A 196 -14.34 5.37 5.00
CA LEU A 196 -14.51 6.00 6.32
C LEU A 196 -15.83 6.77 6.46
N ASP A 197 -16.18 7.57 5.46
CA ASP A 197 -17.41 8.36 5.49
C ASP A 197 -18.65 7.46 5.49
N LYS A 198 -18.59 6.33 4.77
CA LYS A 198 -19.66 5.33 4.74
C LYS A 198 -19.81 4.56 6.05
N SER A 199 -18.72 4.29 6.77
CA SER A 199 -18.80 3.60 8.06
C SER A 199 -19.36 4.49 9.18
N ARG A 200 -19.40 5.81 9.00
CA ARG A 200 -19.96 6.78 9.94
C ARG A 200 -21.45 7.09 9.73
N ALA A 201 -21.97 6.81 8.54
CA ALA A 201 -23.39 7.01 8.22
C ALA A 201 -24.30 5.88 8.73
N HIS A 202 -23.73 4.92 9.45
CA HIS A 202 -24.37 3.74 10.03
C HIS A 202 -23.99 3.62 11.50
#